data_AF-A0A174EV02-F1
#
_entry.id   AF-A0A174EV02-F1
#
_cell.length_a   1.000
_cell.length_b   1.000
_cell.length_c   1.000
_cell.angle_alpha   90.00
_cell.angle_beta   90.00
_cell.angle_gamma   90.00
#
_symmetry.space_group_name_H-M   'P 1'
#
loop_
_entity.id
_entity.type
_entity.pdbx_description
1 polymer ?
#
loop_
_entity_poly.entity_id
_entity_poly.type
_entity_poly.pdbx_seq_one_letter_code
_entity_poly.pdbx_strand_id
1 'polypeptide(L)'
;MSKNVNQSKQYRIYIKGSKSWVDVNKEFYTNYYLDINSYRKRQQEHGRCVCPASKRYLCDMDCMTCPYAKAGDQLSLDNTVSDGEGNEKSWLDDMSDESAAIAEVLEDAELLHALYAKLNELDPEGRLICQLVMQGKSERDCGKKMGLSRSTFVYRRDKLFQKLRSELKDYI
;
A
#
# COMPACT_ATOMS: atom_id res chain seq x y z
N MET A 1 -59.07 -32.16 1.60
CA MET A 1 -58.42 -31.36 0.54
C MET A 1 -58.59 -29.89 0.85
N SER A 2 -57.51 -29.19 1.19
CA SER A 2 -57.49 -27.72 1.18
C SER A 2 -56.07 -27.28 0.82
N LYS A 3 -55.84 -27.01 -0.47
CA LYS A 3 -54.60 -26.41 -0.96
C LYS A 3 -54.56 -24.98 -0.42
N ASN A 4 -53.63 -24.69 0.50
CA ASN A 4 -53.34 -23.33 0.94
C ASN A 4 -52.83 -22.54 -0.28
N VAL A 5 -53.68 -21.64 -0.78
CA VAL A 5 -53.39 -20.77 -1.92
C VAL A 5 -52.24 -19.85 -1.50
N ASN A 6 -51.14 -19.98 -2.23
CA ASN A 6 -49.89 -19.25 -2.06
C ASN A 6 -50.20 -17.74 -2.16
N GLN A 7 -50.30 -17.04 -1.02
CA GLN A 7 -50.43 -15.58 -1.00
C GLN A 7 -49.23 -15.01 -1.75
N SER A 8 -49.49 -14.36 -2.88
CA SER A 8 -48.48 -13.72 -3.72
C SER A 8 -47.72 -12.70 -2.86
N LYS A 9 -46.46 -12.99 -2.53
CA LYS A 9 -45.59 -12.04 -1.83
C LYS A 9 -45.48 -10.79 -2.69
N GLN A 10 -46.06 -9.67 -2.22
CA GLN A 10 -45.88 -8.37 -2.85
C GLN A 10 -44.45 -7.90 -2.59
N TYR A 11 -43.68 -7.69 -3.66
CA TYR A 11 -42.30 -7.22 -3.59
C TYR A 11 -42.29 -5.70 -3.66
N ARG A 12 -41.82 -5.05 -2.59
CA ARG A 12 -41.80 -3.58 -2.48
C ARG A 12 -40.43 -3.08 -2.06
N ILE A 13 -40.01 -1.97 -2.65
CA ILE A 13 -38.79 -1.25 -2.27
C ILE A 13 -39.20 0.09 -1.66
N TYR A 14 -38.52 0.49 -0.59
CA TYR A 14 -38.74 1.78 0.05
C TYR A 14 -37.70 2.78 -0.45
N ILE A 15 -38.16 3.91 -0.98
CA ILE A 15 -37.27 4.98 -1.45
C ILE A 15 -37.18 6.04 -0.34
N LYS A 16 -35.99 6.19 0.26
CA LYS A 16 -35.78 7.14 1.37
C LYS A 16 -36.07 8.59 0.99
N GLY A 17 -35.63 9.02 -0.20
CA GLY A 17 -35.76 10.41 -0.65
C GLY A 17 -37.22 10.86 -0.79
N SER A 18 -38.07 10.00 -1.35
CA SER A 18 -39.52 10.27 -1.54
C SER A 18 -40.40 9.74 -0.40
N LYS A 19 -39.82 9.01 0.56
CA LYS A 19 -40.52 8.35 1.68
C LYS A 19 -41.70 7.49 1.22
N SER A 20 -41.57 6.83 0.07
CA SER A 20 -42.65 6.07 -0.57
C SER A 20 -42.24 4.62 -0.85
N TRP A 21 -43.25 3.75 -0.97
CA TRP A 21 -43.07 2.36 -1.39
C TRP A 21 -43.35 2.24 -2.89
N VAL A 22 -42.51 1.48 -3.58
CA VAL A 22 -42.68 1.15 -5.00
C VAL A 22 -42.83 -0.35 -5.13
N ASP A 23 -43.94 -0.78 -5.74
CA ASP A 23 -44.17 -2.18 -6.11
C ASP A 23 -43.27 -2.54 -7.29
N VAL A 24 -42.57 -3.68 -7.17
CA VAL A 24 -41.63 -4.17 -8.17
C VAL A 24 -41.83 -5.67 -8.41
N ASN A 25 -41.23 -6.19 -9.47
CA ASN A 25 -41.17 -7.63 -9.68
C ASN A 25 -40.12 -8.29 -8.75
N LYS A 26 -40.18 -9.62 -8.63
CA LYS A 26 -39.29 -10.40 -7.77
C LYS A 26 -37.81 -10.28 -8.14
N GLU A 27 -37.50 -10.29 -9.43
CA GLU A 27 -36.13 -10.28 -9.94
C GLU A 27 -35.46 -8.95 -9.59
N PHE A 28 -36.16 -7.84 -9.84
CA PHE A 28 -35.71 -6.50 -9.47
C PHE A 28 -35.55 -6.34 -7.96
N TYR A 29 -36.51 -6.81 -7.16
CA TYR A 29 -36.40 -6.77 -5.69
C TYR A 29 -35.17 -7.53 -5.19
N THR A 30 -34.94 -8.72 -5.76
CA THR A 30 -33.81 -9.57 -5.37
C THR A 30 -32.52 -8.85 -5.72
N ASN A 31 -32.34 -8.46 -6.98
CA ASN A 31 -31.14 -7.78 -7.46
C ASN A 31 -30.87 -6.47 -6.69
N TYR A 32 -31.91 -5.68 -6.40
CA TYR A 32 -31.78 -4.45 -5.62
C TYR A 32 -31.19 -4.70 -4.22
N TYR A 33 -31.69 -5.70 -3.50
CA TYR A 33 -31.23 -5.98 -2.14
C TYR A 33 -30.03 -6.94 -2.06
N LEU A 34 -29.61 -7.59 -3.15
CA LEU A 34 -28.50 -8.56 -3.13
C LEU A 34 -27.23 -7.92 -2.57
N ASP A 35 -26.74 -6.87 -3.21
CA ASP A 35 -25.51 -6.19 -2.80
C ASP A 35 -25.71 -5.50 -1.44
N ILE A 36 -26.88 -4.88 -1.21
CA ILE A 36 -27.19 -4.19 0.05
C ILE A 36 -27.09 -5.17 1.23
N ASN A 37 -27.62 -6.38 1.05
CA ASN A 37 -27.57 -7.42 2.06
C ASN A 37 -26.15 -7.94 2.28
N SER A 38 -25.38 -8.16 1.21
CA SER A 38 -23.97 -8.59 1.29
C SER A 38 -23.11 -7.57 2.00
N TYR A 39 -23.23 -6.28 1.62
CA TYR A 39 -22.54 -5.18 2.28
C TYR A 39 -22.92 -5.09 3.76
N ARG A 40 -24.21 -5.07 4.09
CA ARG A 40 -24.67 -4.99 5.48
C ARG A 40 -24.18 -6.17 6.33
N LYS A 41 -24.20 -7.40 5.80
CA LYS A 41 -23.70 -8.58 6.51
C LYS A 41 -22.22 -8.42 6.86
N ARG A 42 -21.40 -7.99 5.90
CA ARG A 42 -19.98 -7.70 6.13
C ARG A 42 -19.79 -6.64 7.21
N GLN A 43 -20.54 -5.54 7.15
CA GLN A 43 -20.48 -4.51 8.20
C GLN A 43 -20.92 -5.04 9.57
N GLN A 44 -21.90 -5.96 9.63
CA GLN A 44 -22.32 -6.62 10.87
C GLN A 44 -21.23 -7.56 11.42
N GLU A 45 -20.55 -8.31 10.56
CA GLU A 45 -19.42 -9.18 10.92
C GLU A 45 -18.26 -8.39 11.53
N HIS A 46 -17.97 -7.20 11.00
CA HIS A 46 -16.98 -6.26 11.54
C HIS A 46 -17.50 -5.43 12.74
N GLY A 47 -18.73 -5.67 13.22
CA GLY A 47 -19.34 -4.91 14.32
C GLY A 47 -19.67 -3.45 13.99
N ARG A 48 -19.54 -3.04 12.72
CA ARG A 48 -19.76 -1.68 12.22
C ARG A 48 -21.24 -1.33 11.99
N CYS A 49 -22.12 -2.32 12.06
CA CYS A 49 -23.55 -2.13 11.81
C CYS A 49 -24.41 -2.89 12.81
N VAL A 50 -25.42 -2.21 13.38
CA VAL A 50 -26.42 -2.81 14.29
C VAL A 50 -27.85 -2.75 13.75
N CYS A 51 -28.01 -2.66 12.41
CA CYS A 51 -29.31 -2.57 11.75
C CYS A 51 -30.24 -3.75 12.15
N PRO A 52 -31.40 -3.49 12.78
CA PRO A 52 -32.33 -4.54 13.17
C PRO A 52 -33.01 -5.13 11.93
N ALA A 53 -33.40 -6.41 12.01
CA ALA A 53 -34.01 -7.13 10.89
C ALA A 53 -35.24 -6.41 10.32
N SER A 54 -36.04 -5.80 11.19
CA SER A 54 -37.25 -5.06 10.83
C SER A 54 -36.99 -3.77 10.04
N LYS A 55 -35.78 -3.20 10.09
CA LYS A 55 -35.43 -1.92 9.42
C LYS A 55 -34.46 -2.08 8.25
N ARG A 56 -34.16 -3.33 7.85
CA ARG A 56 -33.24 -3.64 6.73
C ARG A 56 -33.69 -3.06 5.39
N TYR A 57 -34.99 -2.82 5.21
CA TYR A 57 -35.56 -2.15 4.02
C TYR A 57 -35.12 -0.68 3.88
N LEU A 58 -34.59 -0.07 4.94
CA LEU A 58 -33.99 1.27 4.94
C LEU A 58 -32.50 1.25 4.61
N CYS A 59 -31.87 0.09 4.38
CA CYS A 59 -30.45 0.07 4.07
C CYS A 59 -30.25 0.39 2.58
N ASP A 60 -29.41 1.37 2.29
CA ASP A 60 -28.99 1.84 0.97
C ASP A 60 -27.47 1.89 0.83
N MET A 61 -26.75 1.20 1.73
CA MET A 61 -25.29 1.19 1.85
C MET A 61 -24.61 2.52 2.23
N ASP A 62 -25.34 3.61 2.40
CA ASP A 62 -24.77 4.83 2.94
C ASP A 62 -24.66 4.74 4.47
N CYS A 63 -23.51 4.27 4.95
CA CYS A 63 -23.22 4.17 6.37
C CYS A 63 -22.87 5.51 7.03
N MET A 64 -22.50 6.55 6.27
CA MET A 64 -22.10 7.85 6.84
C MET A 64 -23.29 8.58 7.47
N THR A 65 -24.48 8.43 6.89
CA THR A 65 -25.71 9.02 7.42
C THR A 65 -26.59 8.02 8.17
N CYS A 66 -26.13 6.78 8.33
CA CYS A 66 -26.94 5.70 8.89
C CYS A 66 -26.99 5.78 10.43
N PRO A 67 -28.18 5.85 11.05
CA PRO A 67 -28.30 5.88 12.51
C PRO A 67 -27.89 4.56 13.19
N TYR A 68 -27.69 3.49 12.42
CA TYR A 68 -27.29 2.17 12.92
C TYR A 68 -25.80 1.88 12.68
N ALA A 69 -25.03 2.84 12.16
CA ALA A 69 -23.59 2.72 12.01
C ALA A 69 -22.90 2.74 13.38
N LYS A 70 -21.82 1.98 13.51
CA LYS A 70 -20.95 1.89 14.68
C LYS A 70 -19.50 1.86 14.19
N ALA A 71 -18.57 2.25 15.05
CA ALA A 71 -17.13 2.15 14.75
C ALA A 71 -16.71 0.69 14.53
N GLY A 72 -17.30 -0.25 15.27
CA GLY A 72 -16.99 -1.67 15.15
C GLY A 72 -15.52 -1.95 15.47
N ASP A 73 -14.83 -2.60 14.54
CA ASP A 73 -13.38 -2.85 14.58
C ASP A 73 -12.51 -1.67 14.09
N GLN A 74 -13.10 -0.50 13.84
CA GLN A 74 -12.35 0.73 13.55
C GLN A 74 -12.05 1.47 14.86
N LEU A 75 -10.76 1.71 15.10
CA LEU A 75 -10.28 2.57 16.18
C LEU A 75 -9.81 3.88 15.57
N SER A 76 -10.15 5.00 16.20
CA SER A 76 -9.55 6.28 15.83
C SER A 76 -8.11 6.31 16.33
N LEU A 77 -7.18 6.77 15.49
CA LEU A 77 -5.82 7.03 15.93
C LEU A 77 -5.80 8.14 16.98
N ASP A 78 -6.72 9.11 16.86
CA ASP A 78 -6.89 10.20 17.83
C ASP A 78 -7.47 9.76 19.18
N ASN A 79 -7.84 8.48 19.34
CA ASN A 79 -8.28 7.99 20.65
C ASN A 79 -7.12 8.10 21.64
N THR A 80 -7.35 8.77 22.77
CA THR A 80 -6.36 8.87 23.85
C THR A 80 -6.56 7.75 24.88
N VAL A 81 -5.45 7.30 25.46
CA VAL A 81 -5.41 6.40 26.62
C VAL A 81 -4.69 7.14 27.74
N SER A 82 -5.25 7.10 28.95
CA SER A 82 -4.59 7.67 30.13
C SER A 82 -3.61 6.65 30.71
N ASP A 83 -2.39 7.10 30.99
CA ASP A 83 -1.48 6.34 31.84
C ASP A 83 -1.89 6.41 33.33
N GLY A 84 -1.17 5.68 34.19
CA GLY A 84 -1.42 5.65 35.63
C GLY A 84 -1.10 6.97 36.36
N GLU A 85 -0.48 7.93 35.68
CA GLU A 85 -0.15 9.27 36.19
C GLU A 85 -1.15 10.33 35.69
N GLY A 86 -2.10 9.96 34.84
CA GLY A 86 -3.14 10.84 34.31
C GLY A 86 -2.73 11.57 33.02
N ASN A 87 -1.61 11.20 32.39
CA ASN A 87 -1.24 11.75 31.09
C ASN A 87 -2.00 11.02 29.98
N GLU A 88 -2.57 11.77 29.05
CA GLU A 88 -3.24 11.22 27.87
C GLU A 88 -2.25 11.08 26.71
N LYS A 89 -2.21 9.90 26.09
CA LYS A 89 -1.43 9.64 24.86
C LYS A 89 -2.33 9.09 23.77
N SER A 90 -2.21 9.60 22.55
CA SER A 90 -2.94 9.10 21.38
C SER A 90 -2.24 7.86 20.80
N TRP A 91 -3.00 6.96 20.18
CA TRP A 91 -2.42 5.84 19.41
C TRP A 91 -1.52 6.31 18.27
N LEU A 92 -1.77 7.51 17.73
CA LEU A 92 -0.93 8.10 16.69
C LEU A 92 0.50 8.36 17.20
N ASP A 93 0.65 8.74 18.47
CA ASP A 93 1.94 9.08 19.08
C ASP A 93 2.83 7.84 19.30
N ASP A 94 2.27 6.63 19.20
CA ASP A 94 3.00 5.36 19.26
C ASP A 94 3.37 4.81 17.88
N MET A 95 2.89 5.42 16.80
CA MET A 95 3.27 4.99 15.45
C MET A 95 4.72 5.37 15.17
N SER A 96 5.52 4.40 14.73
CA SER A 96 6.88 4.65 14.27
C SER A 96 6.87 5.52 13.02
N ASP A 97 7.82 6.45 12.95
CA ASP A 97 8.15 7.10 11.69
C ASP A 97 8.95 6.10 10.84
N GLU A 98 8.41 5.74 9.68
CA GLU A 98 9.05 4.84 8.71
C GLU A 98 10.12 5.56 7.87
N SER A 99 10.34 6.86 8.11
CA SER A 99 11.41 7.62 7.49
C SER A 99 12.78 7.10 7.93
N ALA A 100 13.74 7.11 7.00
CA ALA A 100 15.13 6.78 7.30
C ALA A 100 15.66 7.67 8.42
N ALA A 101 16.49 7.11 9.29
CA ALA A 101 17.11 7.88 10.35
C ALA A 101 18.03 8.95 9.73
N ILE A 102 18.07 10.15 10.33
CA ILE A 102 18.93 11.24 9.84
C ILE A 102 20.40 10.79 9.74
N ALA A 103 20.85 9.94 10.67
CA ALA A 103 22.19 9.36 10.64
C ALA A 103 22.42 8.51 9.38
N GLU A 104 21.48 7.62 9.03
CA GLU A 104 21.56 6.78 7.82
C GLU A 104 21.63 7.65 6.56
N VAL A 105 20.80 8.70 6.48
CA VAL A 105 20.79 9.63 5.35
C VAL A 105 22.13 10.37 5.22
N LEU A 106 22.75 10.74 6.34
CA LEU A 106 24.05 11.41 6.36
C LEU A 106 25.18 10.46 5.95
N GLU A 107 25.18 9.23 6.43
CA GLU A 107 26.15 8.18 6.05
C GLU A 107 26.09 7.91 4.54
N ASP A 108 24.88 7.74 4.00
CA ASP A 108 24.67 7.55 2.55
C ASP A 108 25.15 8.75 1.73
N ALA A 109 24.87 9.97 2.20
CA ALA A 109 25.32 11.20 1.54
C ALA A 109 26.86 11.30 1.54
N GLU A 110 27.51 10.94 2.64
CA GLU A 110 28.97 10.94 2.75
C GLU A 110 29.61 9.92 1.81
N LEU A 111 29.08 8.68 1.80
CA LEU A 111 29.51 7.64 0.86
C LEU A 111 29.33 8.08 -0.60
N LEU A 112 28.18 8.69 -0.94
CA LEU A 112 27.92 9.19 -2.28
C LEU A 112 28.93 10.27 -2.70
N HIS A 113 29.23 11.21 -1.81
CA HIS A 113 30.24 12.24 -2.06
C HIS A 113 31.63 11.64 -2.30
N ALA A 114 32.04 10.66 -1.47
CA ALA A 114 33.31 9.97 -1.62
C ALA A 114 33.39 9.21 -2.96
N LEU A 115 32.32 8.50 -3.33
CA LEU A 115 32.22 7.80 -4.62
C LEU A 115 32.37 8.76 -5.81
N TYR A 116 31.67 9.90 -5.78
CA TYR A 116 31.76 10.91 -6.84
C TYR A 116 33.15 11.52 -6.95
N ALA A 117 33.80 11.82 -5.82
CA ALA A 117 35.17 12.33 -5.81
C ALA A 117 36.12 11.33 -6.47
N LYS A 118 36.05 10.05 -6.09
CA LYS A 118 36.88 8.99 -6.67
C LYS A 118 36.60 8.74 -8.14
N LEU A 119 35.35 8.79 -8.57
CA LEU A 119 34.99 8.66 -9.98
C LEU A 119 35.53 9.82 -10.84
N ASN A 120 35.64 11.02 -10.28
CA ASN A 120 36.22 12.18 -10.97
C ASN A 120 37.75 12.15 -11.03
N GLU A 121 38.41 11.46 -10.10
CA GLU A 121 39.86 11.23 -10.11
C GLU A 121 40.30 10.13 -11.09
N LEU A 122 39.37 9.31 -11.60
CA LEU A 122 39.69 8.26 -12.55
C LEU A 122 40.15 8.83 -13.90
N ASP A 123 41.11 8.13 -14.50
CA ASP A 123 41.49 8.36 -15.88
C ASP A 123 40.34 8.04 -16.86
N PRO A 124 40.38 8.56 -18.11
CA PRO A 124 39.31 8.35 -19.08
C PRO A 124 38.99 6.88 -19.37
N GLU A 125 40.00 6.00 -19.30
CA GLU A 125 39.81 4.57 -19.50
C GLU A 125 39.07 3.94 -18.31
N GLY A 126 39.51 4.23 -17.09
CA GLY A 126 38.85 3.78 -15.87
C GLY A 126 37.38 4.21 -15.79
N ARG A 127 37.10 5.47 -16.16
CA ARG A 127 35.74 6.01 -16.21
C ARG A 127 34.87 5.29 -17.25
N LEU A 128 35.43 4.98 -18.42
CA LEU A 128 34.75 4.20 -19.45
C LEU A 128 34.43 2.78 -18.98
N ILE A 129 35.35 2.11 -18.27
CA ILE A 129 35.09 0.79 -17.67
C ILE A 129 33.90 0.86 -16.72
N CYS A 130 33.88 1.82 -15.78
CA CYS A 130 32.76 1.99 -14.85
C CYS A 130 31.42 2.20 -15.58
N GLN A 131 31.39 3.06 -16.61
CA GLN A 131 30.18 3.29 -17.41
C GLN A 131 29.68 2.03 -18.12
N LEU A 132 30.59 1.24 -18.70
CA LEU A 132 30.25 0.01 -19.41
C LEU A 132 29.68 -1.06 -18.46
N VAL A 133 30.23 -1.16 -17.24
CA VAL A 133 29.72 -2.05 -16.19
C VAL A 133 28.35 -1.58 -15.71
N MET A 134 28.17 -0.28 -15.45
CA MET A 134 26.89 0.30 -15.04
C MET A 134 25.78 0.09 -16.09
N GLN A 135 26.13 0.08 -17.37
CA GLN A 135 25.21 -0.23 -18.47
C GLN A 135 24.87 -1.72 -18.59
N GLY A 136 25.41 -2.59 -17.73
CA GLY A 136 25.13 -4.03 -17.73
C GLY A 136 25.63 -4.76 -18.97
N LYS A 137 26.63 -4.23 -19.68
CA LYS A 137 27.14 -4.84 -20.92
C LYS A 137 27.94 -6.10 -20.64
N SER A 138 27.91 -7.05 -21.58
CA SER A 138 28.71 -8.26 -21.49
C SER A 138 30.21 -7.93 -21.56
N GLU A 139 31.06 -8.69 -20.87
CA GLU A 139 32.52 -8.49 -20.87
C GLU A 139 33.11 -8.54 -22.29
N ARG A 140 32.51 -9.34 -23.18
CA ARG A 140 32.92 -9.43 -24.59
C ARG A 140 32.63 -8.13 -25.34
N ASP A 141 31.46 -7.54 -25.12
CA ASP A 141 31.08 -6.28 -25.78
C ASP A 141 31.84 -5.09 -25.21
N CYS A 142 32.13 -5.11 -23.91
CA CYS A 142 32.99 -4.12 -23.27
C CYS A 142 34.42 -4.15 -23.86
N GLY A 143 35.01 -5.35 -23.99
CA GLY A 143 36.30 -5.53 -24.65
C GLY A 143 36.30 -4.98 -26.08
N LYS A 144 35.31 -5.38 -26.89
CA LYS A 144 35.17 -4.88 -28.28
C LYS A 144 35.06 -3.36 -28.36
N LYS A 145 34.27 -2.72 -27.50
CA LYS A 145 34.13 -1.24 -27.47
C LYS A 145 35.42 -0.52 -27.13
N MET A 146 36.27 -1.13 -26.30
CA MET A 146 37.56 -0.58 -25.92
C MET A 146 38.70 -1.00 -26.86
N GLY A 147 38.43 -1.81 -27.89
CA GLY A 147 39.47 -2.37 -28.76
C GLY A 147 40.37 -3.39 -28.06
N LEU A 148 39.90 -4.02 -26.97
CA LEU A 148 40.63 -4.96 -26.13
C LEU A 148 40.09 -6.39 -26.27
N SER A 149 40.94 -7.38 -25.98
CA SER A 149 40.46 -8.75 -25.76
C SER A 149 39.59 -8.80 -24.50
N ARG A 150 38.66 -9.77 -24.43
CA ARG A 150 37.83 -10.01 -23.23
C ARG A 150 38.70 -10.13 -21.97
N SER A 151 39.76 -10.93 -22.02
CA SER A 151 40.63 -11.17 -20.87
C SER A 151 41.33 -9.90 -20.40
N THR A 152 41.78 -9.05 -21.32
CA THR A 152 42.41 -7.76 -20.98
C THR A 152 41.41 -6.82 -20.32
N PHE A 153 40.19 -6.73 -20.84
CA PHE A 153 39.12 -5.93 -20.21
C PHE A 153 38.84 -6.40 -18.78
N VAL A 154 38.64 -7.70 -18.59
CA VAL A 154 38.38 -8.29 -17.26
C VAL A 154 39.51 -7.97 -16.29
N TYR A 155 40.76 -8.19 -16.70
CA TYR A 155 41.92 -7.87 -15.88
C TYR A 155 41.96 -6.39 -15.46
N ARG A 156 41.74 -5.46 -16.41
CA ARG A 156 41.75 -4.01 -16.11
C ARG A 156 40.59 -3.60 -15.22
N ARG A 157 39.38 -4.14 -15.46
CA ARG A 157 38.19 -3.92 -14.61
C ARG A 157 38.45 -4.37 -13.18
N ASP A 158 38.96 -5.59 -13.00
CA ASP A 158 39.15 -6.17 -11.68
C ASP A 158 40.23 -5.41 -10.91
N LYS A 159 41.32 -5.00 -11.58
CA LYS A 159 42.35 -4.15 -10.99
C LYS A 159 41.80 -2.77 -10.58
N LEU A 160 40.97 -2.16 -11.42
CA LEU A 160 40.31 -0.89 -11.13
C LEU A 160 39.38 -1.01 -9.91
N PHE A 161 38.51 -2.03 -9.87
CA PHE A 161 37.60 -2.22 -8.74
C PHE A 161 38.33 -2.60 -7.46
N GLN A 162 39.44 -3.35 -7.54
CA GLN A 162 40.28 -3.61 -6.37
C GLN A 162 40.87 -2.31 -5.81
N LYS A 163 41.35 -1.40 -6.67
CA LYS A 163 41.83 -0.08 -6.27
C LYS A 163 40.71 0.74 -5.61
N LEU A 164 39.56 0.88 -6.27
CA LEU A 164 38.43 1.63 -5.72
C LEU A 164 37.95 1.07 -4.37
N ARG A 165 37.91 -0.26 -4.22
CA ARG A 165 37.55 -0.91 -2.95
C ARG A 165 38.55 -0.63 -1.84
N SER A 166 39.84 -0.54 -2.16
CA SER A 166 40.87 -0.17 -1.17
C SER A 166 40.80 1.30 -0.77
N GLU A 167 40.45 2.20 -1.70
CA GLU A 167 40.34 3.64 -1.46
C GLU A 167 39.06 4.03 -0.71
N LEU A 168 38.00 3.21 -0.83
CA LEU A 168 36.69 3.43 -0.22
C LEU A 168 36.42 2.50 0.97
N LYS A 169 37.43 1.80 1.48
CA LYS A 169 37.31 0.79 2.55
C LYS A 169 36.67 1.33 3.85
N ASP A 170 36.78 2.63 4.10
CA ASP A 170 36.27 3.24 5.32
C ASP A 170 34.76 3.52 5.20
N TYR A 171 34.19 3.37 3.99
CA TYR A 171 32.76 3.52 3.70
C TYR A 171 32.07 2.21 3.27
N ILE A 172 32.82 1.11 3.02
CA ILE A 172 32.32 -0.15 2.42
C ILE A 172 32.78 -1.37 3.22
#